data_AF-A0A662MM34-F1
#
_entry.id   AF-A0A662MM34-F1
#
_cell.length_a   1.000
_cell.length_b   1.000
_cell.length_c   1.000
_cell.angle_alpha   90.00
_cell.angle_beta   90.00
_cell.angle_gamma   90.00
#
_symmetry.space_group_name_H-M   'P 1'
#
loop_
_entity.id
_entity.type
_entity.pdbx_description
1 polymer ?
#
loop_
_entity_poly.entity_id
_entity_poly.type
_entity_poly.pdbx_seq_one_letter_code
_entity_poly.pdbx_strand_id
1 'polypeptide(L)'
;MQLCSRAMTAVWEESAERDMMITIETDGTTGAAEVIIGGHDQNVLDHRKADIDSALKLLGSFADDHRVVPGAALTYLELSKKLRRRALDVWGPERLAILAFSTALSRIGMSLVKGFGDDPLKGLDMDRLEALEASGIKGEASVEPVSVPRTVMNTSSELAASILRIDDVISAGKLHESDSFGGGGGNVTVYTTPSCPWCSRVKSYLRSKGISFVEKDVSSDMAAAQEMYSISGQMGTPVTRIGSEVIVGFDQAKLDRLT
;
A
#
# COMPACT_ATOMS: atom_id res chain seq x y z
N MET A 1 33.48 -12.08 -24.44
CA MET A 1 33.68 -11.29 -23.21
C MET A 1 32.75 -11.90 -22.17
N GLN A 2 33.30 -12.75 -21.31
CA GLN A 2 32.52 -13.55 -20.35
C GLN A 2 32.24 -12.66 -19.15
N LEU A 3 31.05 -12.06 -19.11
CA LEU A 3 30.62 -11.24 -17.97
C LEU A 3 30.55 -12.16 -16.75
N CYS A 4 31.21 -11.74 -15.67
CA CYS A 4 31.31 -12.46 -14.41
C CYS A 4 29.89 -12.80 -13.92
N SER A 5 29.61 -14.08 -13.70
CA SER A 5 28.26 -14.61 -13.53
C SER A 5 27.71 -14.48 -12.10
N ARG A 6 28.21 -13.55 -11.28
CA ARG A 6 27.83 -13.48 -9.86
C ARG A 6 27.96 -12.08 -9.25
N ALA A 7 27.28 -11.91 -8.11
CA ALA A 7 26.89 -10.64 -7.49
C ALA A 7 28.08 -9.70 -7.23
N MET A 8 28.07 -8.52 -7.87
CA MET A 8 29.00 -7.45 -7.54
C MET A 8 28.62 -6.86 -6.18
N THR A 9 29.50 -7.02 -5.19
CA THR A 9 29.28 -6.48 -3.84
C THR A 9 30.26 -5.36 -3.56
N ALA A 10 29.75 -4.20 -3.18
CA ALA A 10 30.57 -3.05 -2.77
C ALA A 10 30.68 -3.03 -1.24
N VAL A 11 31.92 -3.03 -0.75
CA VAL A 11 32.25 -2.79 0.66
C VAL A 11 32.73 -1.35 0.79
N TRP A 12 32.26 -0.65 1.81
CA TRP A 12 32.51 0.77 2.01
C TRP A 12 33.27 1.00 3.30
N GLU A 13 34.38 1.74 3.23
CA GLU A 13 35.18 2.15 4.37
C GLU A 13 35.36 3.68 4.37
N GLU A 14 35.24 4.28 5.56
CA GLU A 14 35.36 5.73 5.76
C GLU A 14 36.80 6.06 6.20
N SER A 15 37.46 6.96 5.47
CA SER A 15 38.81 7.42 5.81
C SER A 15 38.76 8.69 6.66
N ALA A 16 39.74 8.85 7.55
CA ALA A 16 39.87 10.00 8.45
C ALA A 16 39.97 11.37 7.74
N GLU A 17 40.26 11.40 6.43
CA GLU A 17 40.43 12.61 5.62
C GLU A 17 39.15 13.07 4.88
N ARG A 18 37.97 12.51 5.20
CA ARG A 18 36.68 12.71 4.48
C ARG A 18 36.67 12.14 3.06
N ASP A 19 37.54 11.17 2.82
CA ASP A 19 37.48 10.34 1.63
C ASP A 19 36.74 9.03 1.95
N MET A 20 35.95 8.54 1.00
CA MET A 20 35.30 7.23 1.09
C MET A 20 35.95 6.26 0.14
N MET A 21 36.34 5.10 0.66
CA MET A 21 36.95 4.03 -0.11
C MET A 21 35.92 2.93 -0.37
N ILE A 22 35.77 2.54 -1.64
CA ILE A 22 34.94 1.42 -2.07
C ILE A 22 35.87 0.31 -2.48
N THR A 23 35.68 -0.87 -1.90
CA THR A 23 36.24 -2.10 -2.46
C THR A 23 35.12 -2.86 -3.14
N ILE A 24 35.21 -3.00 -4.47
CA ILE A 24 34.28 -3.82 -5.25
C ILE A 24 34.88 -5.21 -5.35
N GLU A 25 34.24 -6.18 -4.69
CA GLU A 25 34.61 -7.59 -4.78
C GLU A 25 33.72 -8.30 -5.79
N THR A 26 34.33 -9.13 -6.64
CA THR A 26 33.62 -10.00 -7.58
C THR A 26 33.93 -11.47 -7.25
N ASP A 27 32.88 -12.27 -7.13
CA ASP A 27 32.97 -13.67 -6.74
C ASP A 27 33.20 -14.57 -7.96
N GLY A 28 34.48 -14.75 -8.31
CA GLY A 28 34.86 -15.78 -9.29
C GLY A 28 36.20 -15.61 -9.96
N THR A 29 36.80 -14.43 -9.93
CA THR A 29 38.15 -14.18 -10.46
C THR A 29 38.76 -13.03 -9.68
N THR A 30 39.92 -13.25 -9.08
CA THR A 30 40.74 -12.30 -8.30
C THR A 30 40.86 -10.93 -8.96
N GLY A 31 39.90 -10.06 -8.69
CA GLY A 31 39.84 -8.69 -9.18
C GLY A 31 39.00 -7.89 -8.18
N ALA A 32 39.66 -7.42 -7.13
CA ALA A 32 39.12 -6.36 -6.30
C ALA A 32 39.46 -5.03 -6.98
N ALA A 33 38.45 -4.21 -7.24
CA ALA A 33 38.66 -2.85 -7.72
C ALA A 33 38.43 -1.90 -6.54
N GLU A 34 39.46 -1.15 -6.18
CA GLU A 34 39.38 -0.10 -5.17
C GLU A 34 39.06 1.23 -5.86
N VAL A 35 37.98 1.88 -5.44
CA VAL A 35 37.55 3.18 -5.96
C VAL A 35 37.44 4.15 -4.79
N ILE A 36 38.29 5.17 -4.77
CA ILE A 36 38.28 6.22 -3.75
C ILE A 36 37.44 7.39 -4.27
N ILE A 37 36.46 7.81 -3.48
CA ILE A 37 35.57 8.93 -3.75
C ILE A 37 35.79 9.97 -2.66
N GLY A 38 36.46 11.05 -3.03
CA GLY A 38 36.62 12.22 -2.17
C GLY A 38 35.40 13.14 -2.22
N GLY A 39 35.11 13.78 -1.08
CA GLY A 39 34.02 14.74 -0.94
C GLY A 39 34.14 15.56 0.33
N HIS A 40 33.74 16.82 0.30
CA HIS A 40 33.79 17.68 1.49
C HIS A 40 32.54 17.61 2.36
N ASP A 41 31.43 17.09 1.82
CA ASP A 41 30.10 17.01 2.44
C ASP A 41 29.64 15.54 2.50
N GLN A 42 29.31 15.08 3.71
CA GLN A 42 28.91 13.70 3.94
C GLN A 42 27.61 13.32 3.23
N ASN A 43 26.66 14.25 3.08
CA ASN A 43 25.41 13.98 2.38
C ASN A 43 25.65 13.73 0.89
N VAL A 44 26.60 14.47 0.29
CA VAL A 44 26.97 14.28 -1.13
C VAL A 44 27.66 12.92 -1.31
N LEU A 45 28.49 12.53 -0.37
CA LEU A 45 29.15 11.22 -0.38
C LEU A 45 28.15 10.07 -0.24
N ASP A 46 27.16 10.19 0.65
CA ASP A 46 26.11 9.19 0.84
C ASP A 46 25.24 9.03 -0.42
N HIS A 47 24.91 10.14 -1.11
CA HIS A 47 24.21 10.08 -2.39
C HIS A 47 25.02 9.37 -3.48
N ARG A 48 26.31 9.70 -3.62
CA ARG A 48 27.20 9.01 -4.57
C ARG A 48 27.32 7.52 -4.29
N LYS A 49 27.33 7.15 -3.00
CA LYS A 49 27.31 5.75 -2.57
C LYS A 49 26.06 5.02 -3.04
N ALA A 50 24.90 5.61 -2.81
CA ALA A 50 23.63 5.05 -3.27
C ALA A 50 23.58 4.91 -4.80
N ASP A 51 24.11 5.89 -5.54
CA ASP A 51 24.15 5.86 -7.00
C ASP A 51 25.03 4.73 -7.54
N ILE A 52 26.23 4.55 -6.96
CA ILE A 52 27.15 3.48 -7.35
C ILE A 52 26.60 2.10 -6.98
N ASP A 53 26.07 1.95 -5.77
CA ASP A 53 25.42 0.70 -5.35
C ASP A 53 24.27 0.33 -6.29
N SER A 54 23.50 1.32 -6.74
CA SER A 54 22.41 1.11 -7.69
C SER A 54 22.92 0.67 -9.07
N ALA A 55 23.97 1.32 -9.58
CA ALA A 55 24.59 0.97 -10.86
C ALA A 55 25.19 -0.45 -10.83
N LEU A 56 25.90 -0.81 -9.76
CA LEU A 56 26.51 -2.14 -9.61
C LEU A 56 25.44 -3.24 -9.51
N LYS A 57 24.36 -3.01 -8.78
CA LYS A 57 23.23 -3.97 -8.71
C LYS A 57 22.57 -4.17 -10.06
N LEU A 58 22.38 -3.10 -10.84
CA LEU A 58 21.85 -3.19 -12.20
C LEU A 58 22.79 -3.98 -13.12
N LEU A 59 24.10 -3.72 -13.06
CA LEU A 59 25.10 -4.48 -13.83
C LEU A 59 25.10 -5.96 -13.43
N GLY A 60 25.06 -6.24 -12.12
CA GLY A 60 24.97 -7.61 -11.59
C GLY A 60 23.72 -8.36 -12.05
N SER A 61 22.60 -7.67 -12.27
CA SER A 61 21.36 -8.30 -12.74
C SER A 61 21.44 -8.89 -14.16
N PHE A 62 22.42 -8.44 -14.96
CA PHE A 62 22.70 -9.00 -16.29
C PHE A 62 23.51 -10.30 -16.26
N ALA A 63 24.05 -10.69 -15.09
CA ALA A 63 24.78 -11.94 -14.94
C ALA A 63 23.91 -13.18 -15.20
N ASP A 64 22.62 -13.10 -14.83
CA ASP A 64 21.66 -14.21 -14.94
C ASP A 64 20.71 -14.07 -16.15
N ASP A 65 20.31 -12.85 -16.52
CA ASP A 65 19.40 -12.58 -17.64
C ASP A 65 19.88 -11.37 -18.46
N HIS A 66 20.36 -11.64 -19.67
CA HIS A 66 20.91 -10.62 -20.57
C HIS A 66 19.83 -9.85 -21.35
N ARG A 67 18.55 -10.18 -21.17
CA ARG A 67 17.47 -9.53 -21.90
C ARG A 67 17.19 -8.15 -21.30
N VAL A 68 16.94 -7.20 -22.20
CA VAL A 68 16.53 -5.84 -21.86
C VAL A 68 15.13 -5.55 -22.34
N VAL A 69 14.46 -4.63 -21.67
CA VAL A 69 13.24 -3.98 -22.13
C VAL A 69 13.50 -2.49 -22.33
N PRO A 70 12.70 -1.80 -23.17
CA PRO A 70 12.71 -0.34 -23.19
C PRO A 70 12.37 0.21 -21.79
N GLY A 71 12.87 1.39 -21.46
CA GLY A 71 12.84 1.95 -20.12
C GLY A 71 11.47 1.89 -19.43
N ALA A 72 11.49 1.93 -18.10
CA ALA A 72 10.38 1.59 -17.22
C ALA A 72 9.00 2.13 -17.67
N ALA A 73 8.90 3.42 -17.99
CA ALA A 73 7.64 4.05 -18.39
C ALA A 73 7.02 3.36 -19.62
N LEU A 74 7.84 3.02 -20.61
CA LEU A 74 7.39 2.41 -21.85
C LEU A 74 6.95 0.97 -21.66
N THR A 75 7.71 0.22 -20.87
CA THR A 75 7.40 -1.16 -20.51
C THR A 75 6.02 -1.24 -19.85
N TYR A 76 5.73 -0.38 -18.87
CA TYR A 76 4.42 -0.36 -18.21
C TYR A 76 3.26 0.00 -19.14
N LEU A 77 3.47 0.97 -20.05
CA LEU A 77 2.44 1.39 -21.00
C LEU A 77 2.16 0.31 -22.05
N GLU A 78 3.19 -0.32 -22.61
CA GLU A 78 3.02 -1.37 -23.62
C GLU A 78 2.39 -2.63 -23.01
N LEU A 79 2.76 -2.99 -21.78
CA LEU A 79 2.08 -4.06 -21.04
C LEU A 79 0.61 -3.73 -20.78
N SER A 80 0.29 -2.49 -20.41
CA SER A 80 -1.10 -2.07 -20.22
C SER A 80 -1.94 -2.25 -21.49
N LYS A 81 -1.37 -1.92 -22.66
CA LYS A 81 -2.02 -2.06 -23.97
C LYS A 81 -2.26 -3.54 -24.31
N LYS A 82 -1.25 -4.40 -24.11
CA LYS A 82 -1.36 -5.85 -24.33
C LYS A 82 -2.40 -6.50 -23.40
N LEU A 83 -2.44 -6.12 -22.13
CA LEU A 83 -3.43 -6.60 -21.17
C LEU A 83 -4.86 -6.17 -21.52
N ARG A 84 -5.06 -4.92 -21.97
CA ARG A 84 -6.38 -4.46 -22.44
C ARG A 84 -6.86 -5.22 -23.67
N ARG A 85 -5.96 -5.54 -24.61
CA ARG A 85 -6.30 -6.41 -25.76
C ARG A 85 -6.69 -7.81 -25.27
N ARG A 86 -5.91 -8.40 -24.37
CA ARG A 86 -6.19 -9.73 -23.81
C ARG A 86 -7.54 -9.78 -23.06
N ALA A 87 -7.93 -8.69 -22.42
CA ALA A 87 -9.22 -8.58 -21.73
C ALA A 87 -10.43 -8.69 -22.68
N LEU A 88 -10.27 -8.49 -23.99
CA LEU A 88 -11.36 -8.68 -24.96
C LEU A 88 -11.74 -10.14 -25.14
N ASP A 89 -10.78 -11.05 -24.95
CA ASP A 89 -10.98 -12.50 -25.09
C ASP A 89 -11.40 -13.18 -23.78
N VAL A 90 -11.41 -12.44 -22.67
CA VAL A 90 -11.76 -12.96 -21.34
C VAL A 90 -13.19 -12.56 -21.00
N TRP A 91 -13.99 -13.54 -20.59
CA TRP A 91 -15.38 -13.36 -20.18
C TRP A 91 -15.49 -13.46 -18.67
N GLY A 92 -16.49 -12.78 -18.09
CA GLY A 92 -16.72 -12.81 -16.65
C GLY A 92 -15.99 -11.72 -15.84
N PRO A 93 -16.02 -11.81 -14.49
CA PRO A 93 -15.44 -10.82 -13.59
C PRO A 93 -13.91 -10.69 -13.74
N GLU A 94 -13.23 -11.71 -14.23
CA GLU A 94 -11.79 -11.74 -14.49
C GLU A 94 -11.38 -10.65 -15.49
N ARG A 95 -12.25 -10.33 -16.46
CA ARG A 95 -12.03 -9.23 -17.40
C ARG A 95 -11.84 -7.90 -16.69
N LEU A 96 -12.64 -7.64 -15.64
CA LEU A 96 -12.56 -6.40 -14.87
C LEU A 96 -11.25 -6.32 -14.08
N ALA A 97 -10.80 -7.44 -13.52
CA ALA A 97 -9.51 -7.51 -12.84
C ALA A 97 -8.34 -7.21 -13.80
N ILE A 98 -8.35 -7.78 -15.01
CA ILE A 98 -7.34 -7.49 -16.04
C ILE A 98 -7.36 -6.01 -16.43
N LEU A 99 -8.53 -5.42 -16.62
CA LEU A 99 -8.68 -4.00 -16.96
C LEU A 99 -8.20 -3.09 -15.82
N ALA A 100 -8.51 -3.43 -14.56
CA ALA A 100 -8.03 -2.70 -13.39
C ALA A 100 -6.51 -2.75 -13.28
N PHE A 101 -5.90 -3.92 -13.44
CA PHE A 101 -4.45 -4.10 -13.43
C PHE A 101 -3.78 -3.33 -14.58
N SER A 102 -4.32 -3.41 -15.79
CA SER A 102 -3.81 -2.65 -16.94
C SER A 102 -3.85 -1.13 -16.69
N THR A 103 -4.89 -0.66 -16.01
CA THR A 103 -5.05 0.76 -15.68
C THR A 103 -4.04 1.20 -14.61
N ALA A 104 -3.74 0.34 -13.64
CA ALA A 104 -2.68 0.59 -12.65
C ALA A 104 -1.30 0.72 -13.33
N LEU A 105 -0.93 -0.20 -14.23
CA LEU A 105 0.34 -0.10 -14.97
C LEU A 105 0.41 1.17 -15.82
N SER A 106 -0.69 1.52 -16.50
CA SER A 106 -0.77 2.75 -17.29
C SER A 106 -0.55 4.00 -16.43
N ARG A 107 -1.05 4.02 -15.19
CA ARG A 107 -0.82 5.11 -14.25
C ARG A 107 0.65 5.21 -13.83
N ILE A 108 1.30 4.08 -13.54
CA ILE A 108 2.74 4.06 -13.23
C ILE A 108 3.54 4.65 -14.38
N GLY A 109 3.29 4.18 -15.60
CA GLY A 109 3.95 4.70 -16.80
C GLY A 109 3.73 6.20 -16.98
N MET A 110 2.48 6.67 -16.89
CA MET A 110 2.16 8.11 -17.01
C MET A 110 2.80 8.95 -15.90
N SER A 111 2.87 8.45 -14.66
CA SER A 111 3.53 9.16 -13.55
C SER A 111 5.02 9.34 -13.81
N LEU A 112 5.69 8.31 -14.36
CA LEU A 112 7.09 8.41 -14.74
C LEU A 112 7.31 9.45 -15.84
N VAL A 113 6.46 9.47 -16.87
CA VAL A 113 6.61 10.45 -17.97
C VAL A 113 6.34 11.88 -17.51
N LYS A 114 5.37 12.11 -16.61
CA LYS A 114 5.12 13.44 -16.01
C LYS A 114 6.31 13.99 -15.24
N GLY A 115 7.16 13.12 -14.68
CA GLY A 115 8.39 13.54 -14.00
C GLY A 115 9.44 14.18 -14.91
N PHE A 116 9.33 14.00 -16.24
CA PHE A 116 10.29 14.51 -17.22
C PHE A 116 9.89 15.86 -17.87
N GLY A 117 8.75 16.46 -17.51
CA GLY A 117 8.33 17.80 -17.99
C GLY A 117 6.83 17.99 -18.16
N ASP A 118 6.44 19.16 -18.67
CA ASP A 118 5.05 19.66 -18.63
C ASP A 118 4.06 18.97 -19.58
N ASP A 119 4.53 18.14 -20.52
CA ASP A 119 3.65 17.40 -21.44
C ASP A 119 3.98 15.90 -21.46
N PRO A 120 3.21 15.08 -20.72
CA PRO A 120 3.43 13.65 -20.64
C PRO A 120 3.15 12.92 -21.96
N LEU A 121 2.55 13.57 -22.96
CA LEU A 121 2.33 12.98 -24.29
C LEU A 121 3.46 13.33 -25.27
N LYS A 122 4.20 14.43 -25.07
CA LYS A 122 5.37 14.75 -25.93
C LYS A 122 6.53 13.77 -25.79
N GLY A 123 6.66 13.12 -24.63
CA GLY A 123 7.61 12.02 -24.43
C GLY A 123 7.08 10.64 -24.89
N LEU A 124 5.78 10.54 -25.16
CA LEU A 124 5.07 9.34 -25.61
C LEU A 124 4.60 9.52 -27.05
N ASP A 125 5.55 9.80 -27.92
CA ASP A 125 5.28 9.75 -29.35
C ASP A 125 5.14 8.27 -29.74
N MET A 126 3.90 7.83 -30.01
CA MET A 126 3.58 6.46 -30.42
C MET A 126 4.29 6.08 -31.72
N ASP A 127 4.56 7.08 -32.59
CA ASP A 127 5.33 6.88 -33.82
C ASP A 127 6.82 6.68 -33.51
N ARG A 128 7.33 7.29 -32.42
CA ARG A 128 8.70 7.07 -31.92
C ARG A 128 8.87 5.71 -31.25
N LEU A 129 7.80 5.18 -30.67
CA LEU A 129 7.69 3.83 -30.11
C LEU A 129 7.82 2.75 -31.21
N GLU A 130 7.03 2.87 -32.26
CA GLU A 130 7.12 1.98 -33.44
C GLU A 130 8.44 2.21 -34.19
N ALA A 131 8.95 3.45 -34.24
CA ALA A 131 10.27 3.72 -34.80
C ALA A 131 11.41 3.15 -33.95
N LEU A 132 11.30 3.07 -32.62
CA LEU A 132 12.30 2.43 -31.74
C LEU A 132 12.29 0.90 -31.89
N GLU A 133 11.10 0.30 -32.07
CA GLU A 133 10.96 -1.12 -32.43
C GLU A 133 11.51 -1.41 -33.84
N ALA A 134 11.34 -0.50 -34.79
CA ALA A 134 11.77 -0.68 -36.19
C ALA A 134 13.24 -0.28 -36.48
N SER A 135 13.86 0.58 -35.65
CA SER A 135 15.16 1.20 -35.99
C SER A 135 16.39 0.56 -35.35
N GLY A 136 16.25 -0.41 -34.44
CA GLY A 136 17.42 -0.98 -33.77
C GLY A 136 18.26 0.07 -33.02
N ILE A 137 17.56 0.97 -32.31
CA ILE A 137 18.07 2.06 -31.45
C ILE A 137 18.64 3.27 -32.23
N LYS A 138 17.92 4.40 -32.20
CA LYS A 138 18.50 5.75 -32.38
C LYS A 138 17.78 6.81 -31.54
N GLY A 139 18.58 7.52 -30.74
CA GLY A 139 18.18 8.28 -29.55
C GLY A 139 18.49 7.42 -28.34
N GLU A 140 19.25 7.90 -27.35
CA GLU A 140 19.66 7.13 -26.16
C GLU A 140 18.45 6.43 -25.54
N ALA A 141 18.20 5.20 -25.96
CA ALA A 141 17.05 4.44 -25.52
C ALA A 141 17.44 3.98 -24.13
N SER A 142 16.86 4.62 -23.12
CA SER A 142 16.94 4.11 -21.76
C SER A 142 16.39 2.68 -21.82
N VAL A 143 17.25 1.71 -21.51
CA VAL A 143 16.92 0.29 -21.44
C VAL A 143 17.16 -0.17 -20.02
N GLU A 144 16.33 -1.10 -19.55
CA GLU A 144 16.50 -1.73 -18.25
C GLU A 144 16.51 -3.26 -18.38
N PRO A 145 17.23 -3.97 -17.52
CA PRO A 145 17.20 -5.43 -17.49
C PRO A 145 15.77 -5.93 -17.24
N VAL A 146 15.35 -6.99 -17.95
CA VAL A 146 14.00 -7.59 -17.79
C VAL A 146 13.71 -8.02 -16.35
N SER A 147 14.75 -8.41 -15.60
CA SER A 147 14.65 -8.86 -14.21
C SER A 147 14.06 -7.79 -13.29
N VAL A 148 14.33 -6.50 -13.55
CA VAL A 148 13.88 -5.37 -12.72
C VAL A 148 12.35 -5.23 -12.74
N PRO A 149 11.69 -4.89 -13.87
CA PRO A 149 10.24 -4.73 -13.90
C PRO A 149 9.52 -6.05 -13.62
N ARG A 150 10.09 -7.20 -13.97
CA ARG A 150 9.52 -8.52 -13.63
C ARG A 150 9.44 -8.71 -12.11
N THR A 151 10.53 -8.43 -11.39
CA THR A 151 10.59 -8.58 -9.93
C THR A 151 9.62 -7.62 -9.26
N VAL A 152 9.58 -6.37 -9.72
CA VAL A 152 8.63 -5.36 -9.22
C VAL A 152 7.19 -5.82 -9.41
N MET A 153 6.82 -6.30 -10.60
CA MET A 153 5.44 -6.74 -10.87
C MET A 153 5.06 -7.98 -10.07
N ASN A 154 5.95 -8.97 -9.97
CA ASN A 154 5.66 -10.21 -9.23
C ASN A 154 5.49 -9.92 -7.74
N THR A 155 6.47 -9.27 -7.13
CA THR A 155 6.43 -8.96 -5.69
C THR A 155 5.25 -8.05 -5.35
N SER A 156 5.00 -7.01 -6.16
CA SER A 156 3.84 -6.12 -5.94
C SER A 156 2.51 -6.85 -6.08
N SER A 157 2.38 -7.78 -7.04
CA SER A 157 1.15 -8.54 -7.25
C SER A 157 0.91 -9.54 -6.12
N GLU A 158 1.96 -10.19 -5.63
CA GLU A 158 1.89 -11.10 -4.48
C GLU A 158 1.53 -10.36 -3.19
N LEU A 159 2.13 -9.18 -2.97
CA LEU A 159 1.80 -8.31 -1.84
C LEU A 159 0.35 -7.81 -1.93
N ALA A 160 -0.08 -7.34 -3.09
CA ALA A 160 -1.46 -6.91 -3.31
C ALA A 160 -2.45 -8.06 -3.07
N ALA A 161 -2.15 -9.26 -3.59
CA ALA A 161 -2.97 -10.44 -3.34
C ALA A 161 -2.99 -10.83 -1.87
N SER A 162 -1.89 -10.67 -1.14
CA SER A 162 -1.82 -10.93 0.29
C SER A 162 -2.71 -9.96 1.06
N ILE A 163 -2.65 -8.66 0.75
CA ILE A 163 -3.50 -7.63 1.37
C ILE A 163 -4.97 -7.89 1.06
N LEU A 164 -5.32 -8.21 -0.19
CA LEU A 164 -6.69 -8.49 -0.61
C LEU A 164 -7.28 -9.76 0.03
N ARG A 165 -6.44 -10.67 0.54
CA ARG A 165 -6.87 -11.88 1.27
C ARG A 165 -7.09 -11.63 2.75
N ILE A 166 -6.72 -10.47 3.28
CA ILE A 166 -6.98 -10.14 4.68
C ILE A 166 -8.45 -9.76 4.78
N ASP A 167 -9.26 -10.71 5.25
CA ASP A 167 -10.69 -10.49 5.50
C ASP A 167 -10.92 -9.61 6.75
N ASP A 168 -10.01 -9.68 7.73
CA ASP A 168 -10.10 -8.91 8.98
C ASP A 168 -8.70 -8.62 9.56
N VAL A 169 -8.55 -7.45 10.18
CA VAL A 169 -7.33 -7.04 10.91
C VAL A 169 -7.67 -7.01 12.39
N ILE A 170 -7.38 -8.10 13.08
CA ILE A 170 -7.58 -8.19 14.53
C ILE A 170 -6.40 -7.50 15.22
N SER A 171 -6.61 -6.25 15.62
CA SER A 171 -5.64 -5.51 16.43
C SER A 171 -5.74 -5.96 17.89
N ALA A 172 -4.67 -6.55 18.43
CA ALA A 172 -4.57 -6.86 19.85
C ALA A 172 -4.32 -5.57 20.64
N GLY A 173 -5.39 -4.86 21.01
CA GLY A 173 -5.35 -3.95 22.15
C GLY A 173 -5.10 -4.74 23.44
N LYS A 174 -4.70 -4.07 24.53
CA LYS A 174 -4.65 -4.70 25.87
C LYS A 174 -6.00 -5.37 26.14
N LEU A 175 -5.96 -6.68 26.35
CA LEU A 175 -7.13 -7.50 26.67
C LEU A 175 -7.85 -6.91 27.89
N HIS A 176 -9.04 -6.36 27.67
CA HIS A 176 -10.08 -6.43 28.69
C HIS A 176 -10.79 -7.77 28.48
N GLU A 177 -10.78 -8.60 29.52
CA GLU A 177 -11.53 -9.85 29.59
C GLU A 177 -13.02 -9.64 29.27
N SER A 178 -13.63 -10.72 28.75
CA SER A 178 -15.03 -10.88 28.28
C SER A 178 -15.23 -10.38 26.83
N ASP A 179 -15.57 -11.19 25.81
CA ASP A 179 -16.33 -12.44 25.80
C ASP A 179 -16.18 -13.25 24.49
N SER A 180 -16.68 -14.47 24.60
CA SER A 180 -16.94 -15.52 23.62
C SER A 180 -17.65 -15.15 22.31
N PHE A 181 -17.29 -15.91 21.29
CA PHE A 181 -17.86 -16.15 19.95
C PHE A 181 -19.40 -16.05 19.81
N GLY A 182 -19.85 -15.38 18.73
CA GLY A 182 -21.05 -15.79 17.96
C GLY A 182 -22.14 -14.74 17.70
N GLY A 183 -22.11 -14.13 16.51
CA GLY A 183 -23.32 -13.78 15.74
C GLY A 183 -24.00 -12.43 15.97
N GLY A 184 -23.62 -11.42 15.17
CA GLY A 184 -24.57 -10.46 14.59
C GLY A 184 -25.24 -9.42 15.50
N GLY A 185 -24.63 -8.99 16.60
CA GLY A 185 -25.12 -7.87 17.40
C GLY A 185 -24.00 -6.90 17.72
N GLY A 186 -23.99 -5.72 17.08
CA GLY A 186 -23.10 -4.64 17.49
C GLY A 186 -23.31 -4.35 18.98
N ASN A 187 -22.23 -4.10 19.73
CA ASN A 187 -22.30 -3.87 21.18
C ASN A 187 -23.30 -2.74 21.49
N VAL A 188 -24.44 -3.07 22.11
CA VAL A 188 -25.51 -2.12 22.42
C VAL A 188 -25.27 -1.56 23.82
N THR A 189 -25.04 -0.25 23.92
CA THR A 189 -24.94 0.46 25.21
C THR A 189 -26.10 1.43 25.34
N VAL A 190 -26.82 1.38 26.46
CA VAL A 190 -27.93 2.30 26.77
C VAL A 190 -27.52 3.16 27.96
N TYR A 191 -27.42 4.47 27.73
CA TYR A 191 -27.17 5.47 28.76
C TYR A 191 -28.49 5.86 29.42
N THR A 192 -28.58 5.72 30.75
CA THR A 192 -29.81 5.86 31.53
C THR A 192 -29.61 6.72 32.77
N THR A 193 -30.72 7.07 33.43
CA THR A 193 -30.73 7.66 34.77
C THR A 193 -31.82 7.00 35.64
N PRO A 194 -31.66 6.95 36.98
CA PRO A 194 -32.56 6.25 37.91
C PRO A 194 -33.83 7.07 38.14
N SER A 195 -34.67 7.18 37.12
CA SER A 195 -36.01 7.81 37.13
C SER A 195 -36.53 8.12 35.73
N CYS A 196 -35.75 7.85 34.69
CA CYS A 196 -36.10 8.15 33.30
C CYS A 196 -37.12 7.13 32.73
N PRO A 197 -38.38 7.54 32.42
CA PRO A 197 -39.39 6.63 31.89
C PRO A 197 -39.06 6.15 30.47
N TRP A 198 -38.45 7.01 29.66
CA TRP A 198 -38.01 6.69 28.30
C TRP A 198 -36.87 5.67 28.25
N CYS A 199 -35.99 5.70 29.25
CA CYS A 199 -34.92 4.74 29.41
C CYS A 199 -35.48 3.35 29.67
N SER A 200 -36.50 3.25 30.53
CA SER A 200 -37.22 2.00 30.75
C SER A 200 -37.87 1.47 29.47
N ARG A 201 -38.41 2.36 28.62
CA ARG A 201 -39.01 1.98 27.33
C ARG A 201 -37.98 1.41 26.34
N VAL A 202 -36.82 2.05 26.19
CA VAL A 202 -35.70 1.53 25.36
C VAL A 202 -35.27 0.15 25.86
N LYS A 203 -35.05 0.00 27.17
CA LYS A 203 -34.61 -1.27 27.78
C LYS A 203 -35.62 -2.40 27.56
N SER A 204 -36.90 -2.12 27.78
CA SER A 204 -37.97 -3.11 27.56
C SER A 204 -38.08 -3.51 26.08
N TYR A 205 -37.88 -2.56 25.16
CA TYR A 205 -37.90 -2.83 23.73
C TYR A 205 -36.74 -3.74 23.28
N LEU A 206 -35.52 -3.44 23.72
CA LEU A 206 -34.35 -4.27 23.42
C LEU A 206 -34.51 -5.68 24.01
N ARG A 207 -35.04 -5.79 25.24
CA ARG A 207 -35.35 -7.08 25.87
C ARG A 207 -36.41 -7.87 25.11
N SER A 208 -37.46 -7.23 24.59
CA SER A 208 -38.52 -7.94 23.84
C SER A 208 -38.03 -8.47 22.50
N LYS A 209 -36.97 -7.87 21.95
CA LYS A 209 -36.26 -8.33 20.73
C LYS A 209 -35.17 -9.35 21.00
N GLY A 210 -34.87 -9.67 22.27
CA GLY A 210 -33.80 -10.59 22.64
C GLY A 210 -32.39 -10.01 22.49
N ILE A 211 -32.25 -8.68 22.48
CA ILE A 211 -30.97 -8.00 22.30
C ILE A 211 -30.33 -7.74 23.66
N SER A 212 -29.12 -8.26 23.87
CA SER A 212 -28.30 -7.96 25.03
C SER A 212 -27.72 -6.55 24.93
N PHE A 213 -27.74 -5.80 26.04
CA PHE A 213 -27.17 -4.46 26.11
C PHE A 213 -26.53 -4.17 27.46
N VAL A 214 -25.56 -3.25 27.46
CA VAL A 214 -24.93 -2.69 28.66
C VAL A 214 -25.69 -1.44 29.07
N GLU A 215 -26.18 -1.39 30.30
CA GLU A 215 -26.77 -0.19 30.88
C GLU A 215 -25.68 0.63 31.58
N LYS A 216 -25.57 1.93 31.24
CA LYS A 216 -24.69 2.89 31.94
C LYS A 216 -25.53 3.98 32.57
N ASP A 217 -25.52 4.05 33.90
CA ASP A 217 -26.19 5.12 34.64
C ASP A 217 -25.31 6.37 34.69
N VAL A 218 -25.66 7.39 33.91
CA VAL A 218 -24.89 8.65 33.82
C VAL A 218 -25.08 9.56 35.03
N SER A 219 -26.04 9.25 35.93
CA SER A 219 -26.22 10.01 37.17
C SER A 219 -25.17 9.66 38.23
N SER A 220 -24.66 8.43 38.20
CA SER A 220 -23.68 7.90 39.15
C SER A 220 -22.28 7.73 38.53
N ASP A 221 -22.18 7.65 37.20
CA ASP A 221 -20.91 7.54 36.47
C ASP A 221 -20.65 8.79 35.60
N MET A 222 -19.74 9.65 36.08
CA MET A 222 -19.33 10.86 35.37
C MET A 222 -18.58 10.55 34.06
N ALA A 223 -17.85 9.43 33.99
CA ALA A 223 -17.15 9.04 32.76
C ALA A 223 -18.16 8.59 31.68
N ALA A 224 -19.21 7.87 32.09
CA ALA A 224 -20.32 7.53 31.20
C ALA A 224 -21.09 8.77 30.72
N ALA A 225 -21.29 9.76 31.61
CA ALA A 225 -21.94 11.03 31.24
C ALA A 225 -21.11 11.81 30.20
N GLN A 226 -19.79 11.87 30.39
CA GLN A 226 -18.89 12.53 29.45
C GLN A 226 -18.83 11.79 28.11
N GLU A 227 -18.76 10.45 28.14
CA GLU A 227 -18.80 9.62 26.93
C GLU A 227 -20.11 9.86 26.16
N MET A 228 -21.26 9.83 26.83
CA MET A 228 -22.57 10.12 26.25
C MET A 228 -22.60 11.49 25.56
N TYR A 229 -22.10 12.54 26.23
CA TYR A 229 -22.05 13.89 25.67
C TYR A 229 -21.14 13.97 24.45
N SER A 230 -19.95 13.36 24.50
CA SER A 230 -19.00 13.38 23.38
C SER A 230 -19.54 12.69 22.12
N ILE A 231 -20.33 11.62 22.25
CA ILE A 231 -20.85 10.88 21.08
C ILE A 231 -22.19 11.42 20.55
N SER A 232 -22.99 12.07 21.39
CA SER A 232 -24.36 12.47 21.04
C SER A 232 -24.60 13.98 21.03
N GLY A 233 -23.73 14.76 21.68
CA GLY A 233 -23.95 16.17 21.97
C GLY A 233 -25.08 16.44 22.98
N GLN A 234 -25.65 15.41 23.60
CA GLN A 234 -26.80 15.52 24.50
C GLN A 234 -26.37 15.36 25.96
N MET A 235 -27.03 16.10 26.84
CA MET A 235 -26.90 15.99 28.30
C MET A 235 -28.00 15.14 28.93
N GLY A 236 -29.00 14.71 28.15
CA GLY A 236 -30.19 13.99 28.61
C GLY A 236 -30.22 12.54 28.13
N THR A 237 -30.83 11.67 28.95
CA THR A 237 -31.07 10.25 28.64
C THR A 237 -32.50 10.02 28.13
N PRO A 238 -32.78 8.96 27.35
CA PRO A 238 -31.86 7.88 26.95
C PRO A 238 -31.03 8.22 25.72
N VAL A 239 -29.82 7.72 25.68
CA VAL A 239 -28.99 7.63 24.47
C VAL A 239 -28.60 6.18 24.28
N THR A 240 -28.75 5.65 23.08
CA THR A 240 -28.39 4.26 22.75
C THR A 240 -27.29 4.27 21.70
N ARG A 241 -26.17 3.62 21.98
CA ARG A 241 -25.09 3.39 21.02
C ARG A 241 -25.14 1.95 20.53
N ILE A 242 -25.14 1.74 19.22
CA ILE A 242 -25.08 0.42 18.58
C ILE A 242 -23.91 0.45 17.60
N GLY A 243 -22.79 -0.16 17.97
CA GLY A 243 -21.55 -0.03 17.17
C GLY A 243 -21.10 1.44 17.05
N SER A 244 -21.03 1.95 15.82
CA SER A 244 -20.67 3.35 15.52
C SER A 244 -21.87 4.31 15.52
N GLU A 245 -23.09 3.80 15.57
CA GLU A 245 -24.31 4.61 15.45
C GLU A 245 -24.84 5.05 16.82
N VAL A 246 -25.39 6.27 16.87
CA VAL A 246 -25.92 6.88 18.09
C VAL A 246 -27.37 7.30 17.88
N ILE A 247 -28.25 6.76 18.72
CA ILE A 247 -29.67 7.08 18.76
C ILE A 247 -29.95 7.90 20.02
N VAL A 248 -30.46 9.11 19.84
CA VAL A 248 -30.94 9.96 20.92
C VAL A 248 -32.43 9.72 21.13
N GLY A 249 -32.84 9.46 22.37
CA GLY A 249 -34.22 9.18 22.74
C GLY A 249 -34.68 7.75 22.41
N PHE A 250 -35.99 7.55 22.36
CA PHE A 250 -36.61 6.30 21.92
C PHE A 250 -37.09 6.44 20.48
N ASP A 251 -36.35 5.89 19.52
CA ASP A 251 -36.70 5.84 18.11
C ASP A 251 -36.78 4.38 17.65
N GLN A 252 -38.00 3.83 17.61
CA GLN A 252 -38.23 2.43 17.28
C GLN A 252 -37.76 2.08 15.87
N ALA A 253 -37.96 2.95 14.89
CA ALA A 253 -37.60 2.69 13.49
C ALA A 253 -36.08 2.64 13.30
N LYS A 254 -35.32 3.47 14.03
CA LYS A 254 -33.86 3.40 14.04
C LYS A 254 -33.34 2.18 14.78
N LEU A 255 -33.96 1.83 15.90
CA LEU A 255 -33.62 0.61 16.63
C LEU A 255 -33.82 -0.62 15.73
N ASP A 256 -34.98 -0.77 15.09
CA ASP A 256 -35.27 -1.89 14.17
C ASP A 256 -34.34 -1.97 12.95
N ARG A 257 -33.71 -0.86 12.54
CA ARG A 257 -32.76 -0.86 11.43
C ARG A 257 -31.37 -1.35 11.86
N LEU A 258 -31.00 -1.11 13.11
CA LEU A 258 -29.64 -1.31 13.62
C LEU A 258 -29.52 -2.56 14.51
N THR A 259 -30.63 -3.20 14.84
CA THR A 259 -30.72 -4.44 15.62
C THR A 259 -31.64 -5.43 14.95
#